data_AF-A0A1G2ZA82-F1
#
_entry.id   AF-A0A1G2ZA82-F1
#
_cell.length_a   1.000
_cell.length_b   1.000
_cell.length_c   1.000
_cell.angle_alpha   90.00
_cell.angle_beta   90.00
_cell.angle_gamma   90.00
#
_symmetry.space_group_name_H-M   'P 1'
#
loop_
_entity.id
_entity.type
_entity.pdbx_description
1 polymer ?
#
loop_
_entity_poly.entity_id
_entity_poly.type
_entity_poly.pdbx_seq_one_letter_code
_entity_poly.pdbx_strand_id
1 'polypeptide(L)' 'MTIVVQAAKADGAKLKDWVRQNAVPFPAGMIRGDESKVRLAWGVKSLPWLTLTDAQHVVRAEGFNVSEIDRVCERIK' A
#
# COMPACT_ATOMS: atom_id res chain seq x y z
N MET A 1 -6.00 -8.14 -6.11
CA MET A 1 -4.71 -8.49 -5.47
C MET A 1 -4.35 -7.36 -4.53
N THR A 2 -3.98 -7.67 -3.29
CA THR A 2 -3.57 -6.67 -2.29
C THR A 2 -2.08 -6.81 -2.04
N ILE A 3 -1.35 -5.70 -2.02
CA ILE A 3 0.09 -5.66 -1.71
C ILE A 3 0.30 -4.59 -0.66
N VAL A 4 1.08 -4.92 0.37
CA VAL A 4 1.49 -3.96 1.40
C VAL A 4 2.89 -3.47 1.07
N VAL A 5 3.08 -2.15 1.04
CA VAL A 5 4.40 -1.55 0.84
C VAL A 5 4.75 -0.69 2.05
N GLN A 6 5.80 -1.08 2.75
CA GLN A 6 6.43 -0.23 3.76
C GLN A 6 7.18 0.90 3.06
N ALA A 7 6.54 2.07 3.03
CA ALA A 7 7.01 3.24 2.29
C ALA A 7 7.92 4.15 3.10
N ALA A 8 7.96 3.99 4.43
CA ALA A 8 8.90 4.67 5.31
C ALA A 8 10.08 3.75 5.63
N LYS A 9 11.26 4.33 5.81
CA LYS A 9 12.48 3.62 6.19
C LYS A 9 12.23 2.77 7.43
N ALA A 10 12.38 1.47 7.27
CA ALA A 10 12.26 0.50 8.34
C ALA A 10 13.36 -0.55 8.17
N ASP A 11 13.59 -1.30 9.24
CA ASP A 11 14.45 -2.48 9.20
C ASP A 11 13.69 -3.62 8.51
N GLY A 12 14.29 -4.20 7.47
CA GLY A 12 13.71 -5.32 6.73
C GLY A 12 13.47 -6.57 7.60
N ALA A 13 14.31 -6.82 8.61
CA ALA A 13 14.09 -7.91 9.56
C ALA A 13 12.83 -7.66 10.40
N LYS A 14 12.66 -6.43 10.90
CA LYS A 14 11.47 -6.03 11.66
C LYS A 14 10.20 -6.11 10.83
N LEU A 15 10.24 -5.72 9.56
CA LEU A 15 9.09 -5.88 8.66
C LEU A 15 8.73 -7.36 8.49
N LYS A 16 9.74 -8.22 8.28
CA LYS A 16 9.51 -9.67 8.12
C LYS A 16 8.92 -10.30 9.36
N ASP A 17 9.40 -9.92 10.54
CA ASP A 17 8.85 -10.41 11.81
C ASP A 17 7.43 -9.91 12.05
N TRP A 18 7.14 -8.64 11.73
CA TRP A 18 5.79 -8.09 11.81
C TRP A 18 4.81 -8.83 10.88
N VAL A 19 5.22 -9.13 9.64
CA VAL A 19 4.40 -9.92 8.67
C VAL A 19 4.07 -11.30 9.23
N ARG A 20 5.05 -11.97 9.87
CA ARG A 20 4.88 -13.29 10.48
C ARG A 20 3.96 -13.24 11.70
N GLN A 21 4.20 -12.29 12.61
CA GLN A 21 3.44 -12.15 13.86
C GLN A 21 1.97 -11.83 13.62
N ASN A 22 1.66 -11.06 12.58
CA ASN A 22 0.30 -10.66 12.25
C ASN A 22 -0.35 -11.56 11.19
N ALA A 23 0.32 -12.65 10.80
CA ALA A 23 -0.16 -13.60 9.78
C ALA A 23 -0.71 -12.89 8.52
N VAL A 24 0.00 -11.87 8.04
CA VAL A 24 -0.50 -11.01 6.96
C VAL A 24 -0.72 -11.86 5.70
N PRO A 25 -1.96 -11.95 5.17
CA PRO A 25 -2.30 -12.88 4.08
C PRO A 25 -1.91 -12.33 2.70
N PHE A 26 -1.14 -11.25 2.65
CA PHE A 26 -0.80 -10.52 1.43
C PHE A 26 0.71 -10.37 1.29
N PRO A 27 1.25 -10.32 0.06
CA PRO A 27 2.64 -9.92 -0.17
C PRO A 27 2.93 -8.58 0.48
N ALA A 28 4.00 -8.53 1.27
CA ALA A 28 4.48 -7.33 1.93
C ALA A 28 5.93 -7.05 1.53
N GLY A 29 6.21 -5.82 1.09
CA GLY A 29 7.53 -5.37 0.67
C GLY A 29 7.89 -4.01 1.26
N MET A 30 9.08 -3.52 0.93
CA MET A 30 9.57 -2.20 1.33
C MET A 30 10.23 -1.51 0.15
N ILE A 31 10.16 -0.18 0.11
CA ILE A 31 10.93 0.62 -0.85
C ILE A 31 12.42 0.40 -0.58
N ARG A 32 13.17 -0.09 -1.58
CA ARG A 32 14.62 -0.32 -1.49
C ARG A 32 15.46 0.90 -1.86
N GLY A 33 14.89 1.83 -2.61
CA GLY A 33 15.54 3.06 -3.06
C GLY A 33 15.27 4.25 -2.15
N ASP A 34 15.44 5.45 -2.70
CA ASP A 34 15.08 6.70 -2.04
C ASP A 34 13.56 6.79 -1.82
N GLU A 35 13.13 6.69 -0.55
CA GLU A 35 11.72 6.70 -0.17
C GLU A 35 10.98 7.96 -0.63
N SER A 36 11.64 9.12 -0.61
CA SER A 36 11.00 10.40 -0.92
C SER A 36 10.74 10.49 -2.41
N LYS A 37 11.69 10.06 -3.24
CA LYS A 37 11.52 10.00 -4.70
C LYS A 37 10.43 9.02 -5.11
N VAL A 38 10.40 7.83 -4.51
CA VAL A 38 9.39 6.82 -4.85
C VAL A 38 7.99 7.26 -4.40
N ARG A 39 7.85 7.77 -3.18
CA ARG A 39 6.57 8.30 -2.68
C ARG A 39 6.06 9.47 -3.53
N LEU A 40 6.95 10.36 -3.94
CA LEU A 40 6.61 11.47 -4.84
C LEU A 40 6.15 10.96 -6.21
N ALA A 41 6.86 10.00 -6.80
CA ALA A 41 6.49 9.40 -8.08
C ALA A 41 5.13 8.68 -8.03
N TRP A 42 4.75 8.14 -6.87
CA TRP A 42 3.46 7.50 -6.64
C TRP A 42 2.36 8.45 -6.16
N GLY A 43 2.64 9.76 -6.03
CA GLY A 43 1.66 10.75 -5.59
C GLY A 43 1.24 10.63 -4.12
N VAL A 44 2.01 9.91 -3.29
CA VAL A 44 1.67 9.63 -1.89
C VAL A 44 1.81 10.89 -1.03
N LYS A 45 0.70 11.43 -0.52
CA LYS A 45 0.69 12.66 0.29
C LYS A 45 0.91 12.42 1.78
N SER A 46 0.39 11.31 2.31
CA SER A 46 0.48 10.93 3.73
C SER A 46 0.49 9.42 3.88
N LEU A 47 0.84 8.92 5.07
CA LEU A 47 0.74 7.50 5.40
C LEU A 47 -0.30 7.30 6.52
N PRO A 48 -1.08 6.21 6.48
CA PRO A 48 -1.16 5.23 5.40
C PRO A 48 -1.81 5.83 4.12
N TRP A 49 -1.44 5.30 2.94
CA TRP A 49 -2.02 5.68 1.65
C TRP A 49 -2.56 4.44 0.96
N LEU A 50 -3.83 4.47 0.57
CA LEU A 50 -4.47 3.38 -0.17
C LEU A 50 -4.58 3.74 -1.65
N THR A 51 -4.27 2.78 -2.51
CA THR A 51 -4.45 2.89 -3.95
C THR A 51 -5.24 1.67 -4.42
N LEU A 52 -6.33 1.91 -5.13
CA LEU A 52 -7.15 0.87 -5.74
C LEU A 52 -6.92 0.87 -7.25
N THR A 53 -6.66 -0.30 -7.81
CA THR A 53 -6.53 -0.51 -9.26
C THR A 53 -7.59 -1.46 -9.77
N ASP A 54 -7.89 -1.38 -11.06
CA ASP A 54 -8.66 -2.42 -11.74
C ASP A 54 -7.81 -3.64 -12.13
N ALA A 55 -8.41 -4.57 -12.88
CA ALA A 55 -7.75 -5.78 -13.36
C ALA A 55 -6.65 -5.51 -14.40
N GLN A 56 -6.68 -4.34 -15.06
CA GLN A 56 -5.65 -3.86 -15.98
C GLN A 56 -4.55 -3.06 -15.26
N HIS A 57 -4.55 -3.05 -13.93
CA HIS A 57 -3.61 -2.31 -13.08
C HIS A 57 -3.68 -0.78 -13.27
N VAL A 58 -4.80 -0.25 -13.75
CA VAL A 58 -5.04 1.19 -13.85
C VAL A 58 -5.57 1.69 -12.52
N VAL A 59 -5.00 2.78 -11.99
CA VAL A 59 -5.45 3.42 -10.75
C VAL A 59 -6.87 3.97 -10.92
N ARG A 60 -7.78 3.57 -10.03
CA ARG A 60 -9.19 3.98 -10.01
C ARG A 60 -9.54 4.85 -8.80
N ALA A 61 -8.81 4.71 -7.70
CA ALA A 61 -8.93 5.58 -6.53
C ALA A 61 -7.62 5.59 -5.73
N GLU A 62 -7.36 6.69 -5.03
CA GLU A 62 -6.19 6.88 -4.18
C GLU A 62 -6.51 7.75 -2.96
N GLY A 63 -5.76 7.57 -1.86
CA GLY A 63 -5.79 8.46 -0.70
C GLY A 63 -7.05 8.38 0.18
N PHE A 64 -7.87 7.33 0.03
CA PHE A 64 -9.05 7.08 0.86
C PHE A 64 -8.69 6.34 2.15
N ASN A 65 -9.57 6.41 3.15
CA ASN A 65 -9.40 5.72 4.42
C ASN A 65 -9.71 4.22 4.30
N VAL A 66 -9.09 3.40 5.14
CA VAL A 66 -9.42 1.97 5.29
C VAL A 66 -10.91 1.77 5.55
N SER A 67 -11.56 2.64 6.33
CA SER A 67 -13.00 2.56 6.60
C SER A 67 -13.88 2.81 5.37
N GLU A 68 -13.32 3.31 4.27
CA GLU A 68 -14.03 3.62 3.04
C GLU A 68 -13.84 2.55 1.96
N ILE A 69 -13.04 1.50 2.21
CA ILE A 69 -12.68 0.46 1.23
C ILE A 69 -13.92 -0.12 0.55
N ASP A 70 -14.92 -0.57 1.32
CA ASP A 70 -16.09 -1.26 0.76
C ASP A 70 -16.86 -0.33 -0.19
N ARG A 71 -17.11 0.90 0.26
CA ARG A 71 -17.79 1.93 -0.52
C ARG A 71 -17.04 2.28 -1.80
N VAL A 72 -15.71 2.37 -1.73
CA VAL A 72 -14.88 2.69 -2.90
C VAL A 72 -14.88 1.53 -3.89
N CYS A 73 -14.81 0.28 -3.41
CA CYS A 73 -14.88 -0.91 -4.25
C CYS A 73 -16.22 -1.03 -4.97
N GLU A 74 -17.35 -0.72 -4.31
CA GLU A 74 -18.68 -0.75 -4.92
C GLU A 74 -18.84 0.27 -6.06
N ARG A 75 -18.22 1.44 -5.94
CA ARG A 75 -18.29 2.51 -6.95
C ARG A 75 -17.50 2.19 -8.24
N ILE A 76 -16.57 1.24 -8.18
CA ILE A 76 -15.60 0.95 -9.26
C ILE A 76 -15.92 -0.41 -9.93
N LYS A 77 -16.98 -1.10 -9.49
CA LYS A 77 -17.57 -2.24 -10.21
C LYS A 77 -18.18 -1.79 -11.54
#